data_AF-A0A1L1PR77-F1
#
_entry.id   AF-A0A1L1PR77-F1
#
_cell.length_a   1.000
_cell.length_b   1.000
_cell.length_c   1.000
_cell.angle_alpha   90.00
_cell.angle_beta   90.00
_cell.angle_gamma   90.00
#
_symmetry.space_group_name_H-M   'P 1'
#
loop_
_entity.id
_entity.type
_entity.pdbx_description
1 polymer ?
#
loop_
_entity_poly.entity_id
_entity_poly.type
_entity_poly.pdbx_seq_one_letter_code
_entity_poly.pdbx_strand_id
1 'polypeptide(L)'
;MRMTPSAPARDRTTAVWRFMTLALCAALAACETAPRAGSETQAQVLDVVTDRNALRDGHPELYAALRAGVTRRELDEGRLVEGECGVPDVAQPSGMRWHTVTVLLPPGVRLSRGTVADVHGLGAAWPAPDGGVPARLHGVYAGTATALGEAGATALGPHPGTRCQVPGAPAGQWRVTLRGPVPAWAFDFAAAGLRRLDALRDSDLAAGRVLRLGCQLKVLDGGDWYAPVWVATAPDRLRLAPGDVVRLRAGAEAGSKDAGPPAEVLERRTDVTAPGGNALVRCG
;
A
#
# COMPACT_ATOMS: atom_id res chain seq x y z
N MET A 1 52.37 46.15 -59.40
CA MET A 1 51.62 44.91 -59.08
C MET A 1 51.38 44.87 -57.59
N ARG A 2 50.13 45.03 -57.14
CA ARG A 2 49.70 44.74 -55.76
C ARG A 2 48.49 43.82 -55.85
N MET A 3 48.65 42.60 -55.34
CA MET A 3 47.60 41.59 -55.23
C MET A 3 46.76 41.86 -53.97
N THR A 4 45.44 41.74 -54.13
CA THR A 4 44.43 41.66 -53.06
C THR A 4 44.42 40.26 -52.42
N PRO A 5 44.24 40.14 -51.09
CA PRO A 5 44.04 38.85 -50.44
C PRO A 5 42.55 38.45 -50.41
N SER A 6 42.33 37.15 -50.61
CA SER A 6 41.05 36.44 -50.59
C SER A 6 40.54 36.19 -49.16
N ALA A 7 39.22 36.22 -48.96
CA ALA A 7 38.55 35.95 -47.68
C ALA A 7 38.39 34.43 -47.41
N PRO A 8 38.47 33.97 -46.15
CA PRO A 8 38.35 32.55 -45.82
C PRO A 8 36.90 32.06 -45.76
N ALA A 9 36.71 30.81 -46.18
CA ALA A 9 35.44 30.08 -46.19
C ALA A 9 34.92 29.82 -44.77
N ARG A 10 33.61 30.06 -44.57
CA ARG A 10 32.90 29.74 -43.31
C ARG A 10 32.70 28.22 -43.17
N ASP A 11 33.32 27.67 -42.14
CA ASP A 11 33.11 26.30 -41.64
C ASP A 11 31.65 26.03 -41.30
N ARG A 12 31.00 25.14 -42.07
CA ARG A 12 29.63 24.64 -41.83
C ARG A 12 29.58 23.49 -40.81
N THR A 13 30.74 23.04 -40.32
CA THR A 13 30.94 21.78 -39.61
C THR A 13 30.58 21.84 -38.12
N THR A 14 30.63 23.04 -37.51
CA THR A 14 30.34 23.24 -36.07
C THR A 14 28.85 23.33 -35.75
N ALA A 15 27.99 23.67 -36.72
CA ALA A 15 26.55 23.73 -36.52
C ALA A 15 25.93 22.32 -36.40
N VAL A 16 26.38 21.37 -37.23
CA VAL A 16 25.81 20.01 -37.30
C VAL A 16 26.05 19.24 -36.00
N TRP A 17 27.23 19.40 -35.39
CA TRP A 17 27.57 18.73 -34.13
C TRP A 17 26.71 19.21 -32.95
N ARG A 18 26.41 20.52 -32.85
CA ARG A 18 25.56 21.05 -31.77
C ARG A 18 24.10 20.58 -31.87
N PHE A 19 23.58 20.40 -33.08
CA PHE A 19 22.21 19.89 -33.26
C PHE A 19 22.09 18.39 -32.96
N MET A 20 23.10 17.57 -33.27
CA MET A 20 23.09 16.15 -32.90
C MET A 20 23.12 15.91 -31.39
N THR A 21 23.88 16.71 -30.62
CA THR A 21 23.96 16.52 -29.16
C THR A 21 22.65 16.88 -28.46
N LEU A 22 21.96 17.95 -28.90
CA LEU A 22 20.65 18.34 -28.37
C LEU A 22 19.56 17.31 -28.71
N ALA A 23 19.57 16.74 -29.91
CA ALA A 23 18.63 15.69 -30.30
C ALA A 23 18.85 14.38 -29.51
N LEU A 24 20.10 14.03 -29.22
CA LEU A 24 20.42 12.84 -28.41
C LEU A 24 20.02 13.01 -26.93
N CYS A 25 20.18 14.21 -26.36
CA CYS A 25 19.67 14.52 -25.02
C CYS A 25 18.14 14.57 -24.96
N ALA A 26 17.47 15.05 -26.01
CA ALA A 26 16.00 15.02 -26.10
C ALA A 26 15.45 13.59 -26.27
N ALA A 27 16.16 12.72 -26.99
CA ALA A 27 15.79 11.31 -27.16
C ALA A 27 15.98 10.48 -25.89
N LEU A 28 16.94 10.82 -25.03
CA LEU A 28 17.13 10.18 -23.72
C LEU A 28 16.17 10.70 -22.63
N ALA A 29 15.51 11.85 -22.84
CA ALA A 29 14.55 12.43 -21.92
C ALA A 29 13.12 11.86 -22.06
N ALA A 30 12.84 11.05 -23.09
CA ALA A 30 11.54 10.42 -23.30
C ALA A 30 11.38 9.08 -22.53
N CYS A 31 12.03 8.95 -21.37
CA CYS A 31 11.71 7.89 -20.43
C CYS A 31 10.51 8.36 -19.59
N GLU A 32 9.33 7.76 -19.83
CA GLU A 32 8.18 7.90 -18.94
C GLU A 32 8.56 7.31 -17.57
N THR A 33 9.05 8.15 -16.67
CA THR A 33 9.36 7.76 -15.29
C THR A 33 8.15 8.02 -14.42
N ALA A 34 8.00 7.27 -13.33
CA ALA A 34 6.92 7.49 -12.38
C ALA A 34 6.91 8.96 -11.92
N PRO A 35 5.72 9.62 -11.92
CA PRO A 35 5.62 10.98 -11.43
C PRO A 35 6.21 11.10 -10.03
N ARG A 36 7.12 12.06 -9.85
CA ARG A 36 7.79 12.27 -8.56
C ARG A 36 6.84 12.95 -7.60
N ALA A 37 6.98 12.71 -6.30
CA ALA A 37 6.25 13.47 -5.31
C ALA A 37 6.43 14.98 -5.52
N GLY A 38 5.33 15.72 -5.55
CA GLY A 38 5.25 17.15 -5.84
C GLY A 38 5.08 17.51 -7.32
N SER A 39 5.33 16.61 -8.28
CA SER A 39 5.12 16.92 -9.70
C SER A 39 3.64 16.93 -10.04
N GLU A 40 3.25 17.77 -10.99
CA GLU A 40 1.91 17.66 -11.58
C GLU A 40 1.86 16.52 -12.57
N THR A 41 0.75 15.79 -12.57
CA THR A 41 0.47 14.76 -13.58
C THR A 41 -1.03 14.59 -13.78
N GLN A 42 -1.44 13.68 -14.65
CA GLN A 42 -2.83 13.28 -14.82
C GLN A 42 -3.06 11.83 -14.37
N ALA A 43 -4.24 11.56 -13.83
CA ALA A 43 -4.67 10.23 -13.47
C ALA A 43 -6.19 10.09 -13.61
N GLN A 44 -6.64 8.84 -13.61
CA GLN A 44 -8.04 8.47 -13.62
C GLN A 44 -8.48 8.11 -12.20
N VAL A 45 -9.69 8.53 -11.82
CA VAL A 45 -10.33 8.12 -10.58
C VAL A 45 -10.70 6.65 -10.70
N LEU A 46 -10.08 5.82 -9.86
CA LEU A 46 -10.35 4.39 -9.76
C LEU A 46 -11.52 4.13 -8.82
N ASP A 47 -11.53 4.85 -7.69
CA ASP A 47 -12.51 4.65 -6.62
C ASP A 47 -12.68 5.92 -5.79
N VAL A 48 -13.89 6.08 -5.22
CA VAL A 48 -14.23 7.14 -4.26
C VAL A 48 -14.40 6.49 -2.91
N VAL A 49 -13.53 6.86 -1.97
CA VAL A 49 -13.41 6.16 -0.70
C VAL A 49 -14.12 6.94 0.39
N THR A 50 -15.11 6.30 1.00
CA THR A 50 -15.92 6.88 2.09
C THR A 50 -15.61 6.27 3.46
N ASP A 51 -14.92 5.13 3.50
CA ASP A 51 -14.51 4.45 4.71
C ASP A 51 -12.99 4.26 4.73
N ARG A 52 -12.36 4.70 5.82
CA ARG A 52 -10.92 4.53 6.05
C ARG A 52 -10.50 3.06 6.06
N ASN A 53 -11.39 2.15 6.48
CA ASN A 53 -11.14 0.71 6.45
C ASN A 53 -10.97 0.16 5.03
N ALA A 54 -11.65 0.78 4.05
CA ALA A 54 -11.59 0.37 2.65
C ALA A 54 -10.25 0.76 2.00
N LEU A 55 -9.51 1.72 2.58
CA LEU A 55 -8.18 2.09 2.11
C LEU A 55 -7.17 0.97 2.42
N ARG A 56 -6.56 0.47 1.35
CA ARG A 56 -5.42 -0.43 1.39
C ARG A 56 -4.22 0.31 0.84
N ASP A 57 -3.24 0.55 1.71
CA ASP A 57 -1.99 1.20 1.36
C ASP A 57 -0.85 0.43 2.03
N GLY A 58 0.15 -0.03 1.28
CA GLY A 58 1.22 -0.87 1.82
C GLY A 58 0.71 -2.18 2.46
N HIS A 59 1.03 -2.38 3.75
CA HIS A 59 0.72 -3.58 4.53
C HIS A 59 -0.28 -3.29 5.66
N PRO A 60 -1.58 -3.18 5.33
CA PRO A 60 -2.61 -2.81 6.29
C PRO A 60 -2.75 -3.78 7.48
N GLU A 61 -2.35 -5.03 7.32
CA GLU A 61 -2.29 -6.04 8.39
C GLU A 61 -1.39 -5.63 9.57
N LEU A 62 -0.40 -4.76 9.34
CA LEU A 62 0.51 -4.26 10.38
C LEU A 62 0.01 -2.98 11.07
N TYR A 63 -1.05 -2.35 10.58
CA TYR A 63 -1.54 -1.07 11.11
C TYR A 63 -1.97 -1.18 12.56
N ALA A 64 -2.54 -2.31 12.96
CA ALA A 64 -2.97 -2.52 14.33
C ALA A 64 -1.77 -2.52 15.30
N ALA A 65 -0.66 -3.16 14.92
CA ALA A 65 0.58 -3.15 15.69
C ALA A 65 1.19 -1.75 15.78
N LEU A 66 1.28 -1.05 14.65
CA LEU A 66 1.84 0.31 14.59
C LEU A 66 1.04 1.29 15.46
N ARG A 67 -0.29 1.24 15.40
CA ARG A 67 -1.18 2.05 16.23
C ARG A 67 -1.13 1.67 17.72
N ALA A 68 -0.84 0.41 18.03
CA ALA A 68 -0.55 -0.04 19.39
C ALA A 68 0.84 0.39 19.91
N GLY A 69 1.62 1.13 19.11
CA GLY A 69 2.91 1.68 19.50
C GLY A 69 4.10 0.76 19.21
N VAL A 70 3.91 -0.34 18.47
CA VAL A 70 5.03 -1.17 18.03
C VAL A 70 5.94 -0.35 17.11
N THR A 71 7.23 -0.33 17.42
CA THR A 71 8.23 0.44 16.68
C THR A 71 9.15 -0.46 15.87
N ARG A 72 10.02 0.19 15.09
CA ARG A 72 11.08 -0.48 14.34
C ARG A 72 12.02 -1.27 15.25
N ARG A 73 12.20 -0.84 16.50
CA ARG A 73 13.05 -1.52 17.47
C ARG A 73 12.53 -2.91 17.81
N GLU A 74 11.25 -3.08 18.12
CA GLU A 74 10.67 -4.39 18.42
C GLU A 74 10.79 -5.34 17.22
N LEU A 75 10.65 -4.81 16.01
CA LEU A 75 10.86 -5.56 14.78
C LEU A 75 12.32 -6.01 14.64
N ASP A 76 13.29 -5.09 14.76
CA ASP A 76 14.72 -5.40 14.60
C ASP A 76 15.23 -6.37 15.70
N GLU A 77 14.61 -6.34 16.89
CA GLU A 77 14.82 -7.33 17.96
C GLU A 77 14.19 -8.71 17.66
N GLY A 78 13.48 -8.86 16.53
CA GLY A 78 12.82 -10.10 16.10
C GLY A 78 11.56 -10.45 16.92
N ARG A 79 10.93 -9.45 17.54
CA ARG A 79 9.82 -9.66 18.48
C ARG A 79 8.44 -9.48 17.86
N LEU A 80 8.36 -8.88 16.67
CA LEU A 80 7.10 -8.77 15.94
C LEU A 80 6.95 -9.95 14.97
N VAL A 81 5.92 -10.76 15.20
CA VAL A 81 5.62 -11.95 14.39
C VAL A 81 4.21 -11.90 13.84
N GLU A 82 4.00 -12.53 12.69
CA GLU A 82 2.68 -12.80 12.14
C GLU A 82 2.17 -14.14 12.65
N GLY A 83 0.86 -14.22 12.82
CA GLY A 83 0.14 -15.44 13.07
C GLY A 83 -1.23 -15.42 12.41
N GLU A 84 -1.91 -16.55 12.46
CA GLU A 84 -3.24 -16.72 11.90
C GLU A 84 -4.15 -17.49 12.86
N CYS A 85 -5.44 -17.19 12.78
CA CYS A 85 -6.48 -17.95 13.44
C CYS A 85 -7.79 -17.87 12.66
N GLY A 86 -8.68 -18.83 12.86
CA GLY A 86 -9.97 -18.88 12.18
C GLY A 86 -11.16 -18.62 13.10
N VAL A 87 -12.16 -17.90 12.60
CA VAL A 87 -13.50 -17.80 13.19
C VAL A 87 -14.49 -18.57 12.32
N PRO A 88 -15.40 -19.38 12.89
CA PRO A 88 -16.44 -20.05 12.09
C PRO A 88 -17.26 -19.04 11.27
N ASP A 89 -17.43 -19.33 9.98
CA ASP A 89 -18.20 -18.50 9.05
C ASP A 89 -18.88 -19.40 8.01
N VAL A 90 -20.21 -19.51 8.12
CA VAL A 90 -21.03 -20.35 7.23
C VAL A 90 -21.13 -19.78 5.81
N ALA A 91 -20.78 -18.52 5.60
CA ALA A 91 -20.76 -17.91 4.27
C ALA A 91 -19.49 -18.25 3.49
N GLN A 92 -18.44 -18.77 4.15
CA GLN A 92 -17.18 -19.14 3.50
C GLN A 92 -17.18 -20.61 3.07
N PRO A 93 -16.64 -20.96 1.89
CA PRO A 93 -16.52 -22.36 1.44
C PRO A 93 -15.73 -23.26 2.39
N SER A 94 -14.77 -22.69 3.13
CA SER A 94 -13.98 -23.37 4.16
C SER A 94 -14.74 -23.57 5.48
N GLY A 95 -15.92 -22.96 5.64
CA GLY A 95 -16.64 -22.85 6.92
C GLY A 95 -15.91 -21.96 7.95
N MET A 96 -14.82 -21.30 7.55
CA MET A 96 -13.93 -20.54 8.43
C MET A 96 -13.49 -19.25 7.74
N ARG A 97 -13.65 -18.12 8.45
CA ARG A 97 -13.02 -16.85 8.10
C ARG A 97 -11.68 -16.74 8.83
N TRP A 98 -10.61 -16.71 8.04
CA TRP A 98 -9.24 -16.59 8.56
C TRP A 98 -8.89 -15.13 8.83
N HIS A 99 -8.21 -14.90 9.96
CA HIS A 99 -7.73 -13.60 10.38
C HIS A 99 -6.22 -13.64 10.56
N THR A 100 -5.53 -12.64 10.01
CA THR A 100 -4.12 -12.37 10.30
C THR A 100 -4.02 -11.62 11.62
N VAL A 101 -3.11 -12.08 12.48
CA VAL A 101 -2.84 -11.48 13.78
C VAL A 101 -1.36 -11.11 13.85
N THR A 102 -1.08 -9.87 14.19
CA THR A 102 0.29 -9.46 14.56
C THR A 102 0.49 -9.69 16.05
N VAL A 103 1.58 -10.34 16.42
CA VAL A 103 1.89 -10.70 17.81
C VAL A 103 3.20 -10.07 18.23
N LEU A 104 3.17 -9.36 19.36
CA LEU A 104 4.38 -8.86 20.00
C LEU A 104 4.86 -9.86 21.06
N LEU A 105 6.07 -10.37 20.87
CA LEU A 105 6.76 -11.23 21.83
C LEU A 105 7.43 -10.39 22.93
N PRO A 106 7.46 -10.88 24.18
CA PRO A 106 8.29 -10.28 25.22
C PRO A 106 9.79 -10.43 24.88
N PRO A 107 10.66 -9.58 25.46
CA PRO A 107 12.10 -9.69 25.24
C PRO A 107 12.63 -11.09 25.57
N GLY A 108 13.55 -11.59 24.74
CA GLY A 108 14.20 -12.89 24.94
C GLY A 108 13.38 -14.12 24.54
N VAL A 109 12.08 -13.98 24.25
CA VAL A 109 11.26 -15.09 23.75
C VAL A 109 11.45 -15.25 22.24
N ARG A 110 11.73 -16.48 21.83
CA ARG A 110 11.80 -16.89 20.42
C ARG A 110 10.95 -18.12 20.22
N LEU A 111 10.04 -18.07 19.27
CA LEU A 111 9.12 -19.16 18.96
C LEU A 111 9.27 -19.56 17.50
N SER A 112 9.15 -20.86 17.23
CA SER A 112 9.23 -21.40 15.88
C SER A 112 7.92 -21.16 15.13
N ARG A 113 8.00 -21.11 13.79
CA ARG A 113 6.82 -21.20 12.92
C ARG A 113 6.02 -22.46 13.26
N GLY A 114 4.68 -22.34 13.25
CA GLY A 114 3.75 -23.40 13.60
C GLY A 114 3.46 -23.50 15.10
N THR A 115 4.18 -22.76 15.96
CA THR A 115 3.86 -22.70 17.39
C THR A 115 2.46 -22.13 17.58
N VAL A 116 1.66 -22.79 18.42
CA VAL A 116 0.35 -22.28 18.83
C VAL A 116 0.53 -21.50 20.12
N ALA A 117 0.29 -20.20 20.05
CA ALA A 117 0.43 -19.27 21.16
C ALA A 117 -0.92 -18.71 21.58
N ASP A 118 -1.08 -18.56 22.89
CA ASP A 118 -2.14 -17.72 23.43
C ASP A 118 -1.65 -16.26 23.42
N VAL A 119 -2.52 -15.35 23.00
CA VAL A 119 -2.25 -13.92 22.91
C VAL A 119 -3.36 -13.15 23.62
N HIS A 120 -2.98 -12.13 24.40
CA HIS A 120 -3.93 -11.16 24.91
C HIS A 120 -4.14 -10.10 23.84
N GLY A 121 -5.38 -10.01 23.37
CA GLY A 121 -5.79 -8.97 22.44
C GLY A 121 -5.64 -7.61 23.07
N LEU A 122 -4.69 -6.84 22.58
CA LEU A 122 -4.73 -5.39 22.74
C LEU A 122 -5.73 -4.94 21.70
N GLY A 123 -6.86 -4.40 22.15
CA GLY A 123 -8.06 -4.18 21.34
C GLY A 123 -7.81 -3.63 19.93
N ALA A 124 -8.81 -3.82 19.08
CA ALA A 124 -8.87 -3.32 17.72
C ALA A 124 -8.35 -1.87 17.59
N ALA A 125 -7.08 -1.70 17.25
CA ALA A 125 -6.55 -0.37 16.92
C ALA A 125 -7.24 0.20 15.65
N TRP A 126 -8.01 -0.65 14.98
CA TRP A 126 -9.02 -0.27 14.01
C TRP A 126 -10.33 -1.02 14.28
N PRO A 127 -11.30 -0.41 14.99
CA PRO A 127 -12.55 -1.08 15.33
C PRO A 127 -13.33 -1.45 14.06
N ALA A 128 -13.97 -2.63 14.08
CA ALA A 128 -14.93 -2.97 13.05
C ALA A 128 -16.12 -1.99 13.14
N PRO A 129 -16.61 -1.42 12.02
CA PRO A 129 -17.72 -0.46 12.03
C PRO A 129 -18.99 -0.97 12.73
N ASP A 130 -19.17 -2.28 12.81
CA ASP A 130 -20.33 -2.99 13.35
C ASP A 130 -20.07 -3.60 14.75
N GLY A 131 -18.91 -3.35 15.37
CA GLY A 131 -18.53 -3.95 16.65
C GLY A 131 -18.16 -5.44 16.56
N GLY A 132 -18.01 -6.00 15.35
CA GLY A 132 -17.53 -7.36 15.12
C GLY A 132 -16.02 -7.54 15.37
N VAL A 133 -15.50 -8.76 15.15
CA VAL A 133 -14.05 -9.02 15.20
C VAL A 133 -13.38 -8.24 14.06
N PRO A 134 -12.43 -7.33 14.37
CA PRO A 134 -11.73 -6.57 13.34
C PRO A 134 -11.06 -7.46 12.32
N ALA A 135 -11.03 -7.00 11.07
CA ALA A 135 -10.27 -7.68 10.01
C ALA A 135 -8.76 -7.75 10.30
N ARG A 136 -8.25 -6.85 11.17
CA ARG A 136 -6.83 -6.67 11.49
C ARG A 136 -6.67 -6.76 13.00
N LEU A 137 -5.88 -7.72 13.48
CA LEU A 137 -5.72 -7.99 14.91
C LEU A 137 -4.28 -7.77 15.35
N HIS A 138 -4.13 -7.24 16.56
CA HIS A 138 -2.85 -7.14 17.24
C HIS A 138 -2.98 -7.70 18.66
N GLY A 139 -1.98 -8.45 19.12
CA GLY A 139 -1.97 -9.00 20.46
C GLY A 139 -0.56 -9.09 21.05
N VAL A 140 -0.50 -9.21 22.37
CA VAL A 140 0.74 -9.49 23.10
C VAL A 140 0.74 -10.96 23.50
N TYR A 141 1.88 -11.60 23.34
CA TYR A 141 2.06 -12.99 23.73
C TYR A 141 1.74 -13.23 25.22
N ALA A 142 0.92 -14.23 25.50
CA ALA A 142 0.45 -14.61 26.84
C ALA A 142 1.00 -15.96 27.33
N GLY A 143 1.50 -16.79 26.41
CA GLY A 143 2.01 -18.13 26.72
C GLY A 143 1.92 -19.07 25.52
N THR A 144 2.62 -20.20 25.56
CA THR A 144 2.40 -21.30 24.62
C THR A 144 1.23 -22.12 25.09
N ALA A 145 0.25 -22.35 24.21
CA ALA A 145 -0.80 -23.30 24.52
C ALA A 145 -0.23 -24.72 24.42
N THR A 146 -0.32 -25.52 25.48
CA THR A 146 -0.19 -26.97 25.33
C THR A 146 -1.32 -27.43 24.42
N ALA A 147 -0.99 -28.20 23.38
CA ALA A 147 -1.93 -28.81 22.45
C ALA A 147 -2.84 -29.82 23.18
N LEU A 148 -3.71 -29.35 24.06
CA LEU A 148 -4.78 -30.13 24.65
C LEU A 148 -5.86 -30.27 23.58
N GLY A 149 -5.80 -31.38 22.84
CA GLY A 149 -7.00 -31.98 22.24
C GLY A 149 -7.42 -31.54 20.83
N GLU A 150 -6.65 -30.76 20.08
CA GLU A 150 -6.97 -30.45 18.66
C GLU A 150 -6.29 -31.41 17.66
N ALA A 151 -5.98 -32.64 18.06
CA ALA A 151 -5.56 -33.69 17.14
C ALA A 151 -6.72 -34.28 16.29
N GLY A 152 -7.94 -33.74 16.40
CA GLY A 152 -9.15 -34.37 15.85
C GLY A 152 -9.90 -33.62 14.75
N ALA A 153 -9.54 -32.37 14.42
CA ALA A 153 -10.31 -31.59 13.44
C ALA A 153 -9.45 -31.21 12.23
N THR A 154 -9.66 -31.98 11.15
CA THR A 154 -9.35 -31.67 9.73
C THR A 154 -7.95 -32.03 9.21
N ALA A 155 -7.69 -33.33 9.12
CA ALA A 155 -6.72 -33.93 8.19
C ALA A 155 -7.18 -33.94 6.71
N LEU A 156 -8.17 -33.11 6.31
CA LEU A 156 -8.72 -33.09 4.94
C LEU A 156 -9.04 -31.68 4.37
N GLY A 157 -8.53 -30.61 4.98
CA GLY A 157 -8.60 -29.25 4.42
C GLY A 157 -7.20 -28.67 4.23
N PRO A 158 -6.95 -27.77 3.25
CA PRO A 158 -5.60 -27.26 2.98
C PRO A 158 -4.99 -26.46 4.15
N HIS A 159 -5.75 -26.09 5.19
CA HIS A 159 -5.29 -25.30 6.33
C HIS A 159 -5.75 -25.92 7.67
N PRO A 160 -4.94 -26.74 8.35
CA PRO A 160 -5.18 -27.16 9.73
C PRO A 160 -4.86 -25.97 10.65
N GLY A 161 -5.75 -24.98 10.72
CA GLY A 161 -5.50 -23.78 11.52
C GLY A 161 -6.34 -23.73 12.79
N THR A 162 -5.80 -23.04 13.79
CA THR A 162 -6.39 -22.95 15.12
C THR A 162 -7.56 -21.96 15.15
N ARG A 163 -8.59 -22.27 15.94
CA ARG A 163 -9.69 -21.34 16.20
C ARG A 163 -9.20 -20.15 17.01
N CYS A 164 -9.59 -18.93 16.61
CA CYS A 164 -9.21 -17.71 17.33
C CYS A 164 -9.67 -17.73 18.79
N GLN A 165 -10.89 -18.20 19.04
CA GLN A 165 -11.46 -18.30 20.37
C GLN A 165 -11.60 -19.77 20.77
N VAL A 166 -11.06 -20.10 21.94
CA VAL A 166 -11.16 -21.43 22.52
C VAL A 166 -12.24 -21.39 23.60
N PRO A 167 -13.19 -22.34 23.63
CA PRO A 167 -14.20 -22.40 24.68
C PRO A 167 -13.57 -22.40 26.07
N GLY A 168 -14.02 -21.51 26.94
CA GLY A 168 -13.51 -21.37 28.32
C GLY A 168 -12.25 -20.52 28.48
N ALA A 169 -11.69 -19.95 27.41
CA ALA A 169 -10.62 -18.97 27.51
C ALA A 169 -11.11 -17.65 28.15
N PRO A 170 -10.26 -16.92 28.88
CA PRO A 170 -10.56 -15.57 29.35
C PRO A 170 -10.99 -14.64 28.22
N ALA A 171 -11.88 -13.70 28.53
CA ALA A 171 -12.29 -12.68 27.57
C ALA A 171 -11.08 -11.89 27.05
N GLY A 172 -11.03 -11.65 25.73
CA GLY A 172 -9.91 -10.94 25.09
C GLY A 172 -8.65 -11.79 24.87
N GLN A 173 -8.66 -13.08 25.19
CA GLN A 173 -7.58 -14.00 24.83
C GLN A 173 -7.90 -14.71 23.52
N TRP A 174 -6.90 -14.81 22.65
CA TRP A 174 -6.99 -15.53 21.38
C TRP A 174 -5.91 -16.59 21.28
N ARG A 175 -6.17 -17.61 20.48
CA ARG A 175 -5.19 -18.63 20.13
C ARG A 175 -4.81 -18.50 18.66
N VAL A 176 -3.51 -18.44 18.43
CA VAL A 176 -2.94 -18.07 17.13
C VAL A 176 -1.81 -19.02 16.76
N THR A 177 -1.81 -19.50 15.53
CA THR A 177 -0.69 -20.25 14.95
C THR A 177 0.31 -19.27 14.36
N LEU A 178 1.55 -19.29 14.85
CA LEU A 178 2.60 -18.37 14.40
C LEU A 178 3.11 -18.74 13.00
N ARG A 179 3.18 -17.76 12.10
CA ARG A 179 3.66 -17.92 10.71
C ARG A 179 5.13 -17.56 10.56
N GLY A 180 5.64 -16.63 11.36
CA GLY A 180 7.04 -16.22 11.34
C GLY A 180 7.23 -14.74 11.65
N PRO A 181 8.48 -14.24 11.63
CA PRO A 181 8.75 -12.82 11.85
C PRO A 181 8.16 -11.95 10.73
N VAL A 182 7.67 -10.77 11.09
CA VAL A 182 7.29 -9.75 10.10
C VAL A 182 8.55 -9.31 9.35
N PRO A 183 8.55 -9.26 8.01
CA PRO A 183 9.70 -8.81 7.28
C PRO A 183 9.85 -7.28 7.35
N ALA A 184 11.11 -6.83 7.40
CA ALA A 184 11.44 -5.41 7.56
C ALA A 184 10.86 -4.50 6.48
N TRP A 185 10.85 -4.96 5.23
CA TRP A 185 10.29 -4.17 4.15
C TRP A 185 8.79 -3.93 4.36
N ALA A 186 8.01 -4.95 4.76
CA ALA A 186 6.58 -4.82 4.99
C ALA A 186 6.26 -3.81 6.10
N PHE A 187 7.05 -3.81 7.18
CA PHE A 187 6.95 -2.82 8.25
C PHE A 187 7.15 -1.38 7.73
N ASP A 188 8.16 -1.16 6.88
CA ASP A 188 8.44 0.17 6.32
C ASP A 188 7.30 0.67 5.42
N PHE A 189 6.77 -0.21 4.56
CA PHE A 189 5.62 0.09 3.72
C PHE A 189 4.36 0.36 4.56
N ALA A 190 4.12 -0.42 5.64
CA ALA A 190 3.01 -0.18 6.56
C ALA A 190 3.14 1.16 7.29
N ALA A 191 4.32 1.49 7.80
CA ALA A 191 4.54 2.73 8.52
C ALA A 191 4.33 3.95 7.61
N ALA A 192 4.80 3.88 6.37
CA ALA A 192 4.58 4.93 5.37
C ALA A 192 3.10 5.05 4.98
N GLY A 193 2.44 3.92 4.70
CA GLY A 193 1.01 3.87 4.37
C GLY A 193 0.14 4.41 5.51
N LEU A 194 0.40 4.00 6.74
CA LEU A 194 -0.34 4.48 7.91
C LEU A 194 -0.19 6.00 8.09
N ARG A 195 1.02 6.55 7.92
CA ARG A 195 1.23 8.01 7.97
C ARG A 195 0.43 8.75 6.90
N ARG A 196 0.39 8.23 5.66
CA ARG A 196 -0.42 8.82 4.59
C ARG A 196 -1.90 8.80 4.92
N LEU A 197 -2.39 7.67 5.44
CA LEU A 197 -3.78 7.55 5.86
C LEU A 197 -4.09 8.54 6.99
N ASP A 198 -3.23 8.64 8.00
CA ASP A 198 -3.42 9.53 9.15
C ASP A 198 -3.43 11.02 8.78
N ALA A 199 -2.84 11.38 7.64
CA ALA A 199 -2.93 12.73 7.09
C ALA A 199 -4.31 13.06 6.47
N LEU A 200 -5.14 12.05 6.19
CA LEU A 200 -6.50 12.23 5.66
C LEU A 200 -7.47 12.62 6.78
N ARG A 201 -8.39 13.54 6.50
CA ARG A 201 -9.44 13.93 7.46
C ARG A 201 -10.67 13.03 7.29
N ASP A 202 -11.28 12.62 8.42
CA ASP A 202 -12.52 11.84 8.38
C ASP A 202 -13.67 12.61 7.73
N SER A 203 -13.68 13.95 7.81
CA SER A 203 -14.62 14.80 7.10
C SER A 203 -14.49 14.70 5.58
N ASP A 204 -13.27 14.50 5.06
CA ASP A 204 -13.04 14.33 3.63
C ASP A 204 -13.50 12.95 3.15
N LEU A 205 -13.29 11.91 3.97
CA LEU A 205 -13.84 10.57 3.73
C LEU A 205 -15.37 10.60 3.70
N ALA A 206 -16.01 11.14 4.73
CA ALA A 206 -17.47 11.22 4.82
C ALA A 206 -18.09 12.03 3.67
N ALA A 207 -17.37 13.03 3.15
CA ALA A 207 -17.79 13.84 2.00
C ALA A 207 -17.48 13.19 0.64
N GLY A 208 -16.86 12.01 0.58
CA GLY A 208 -16.46 11.34 -0.67
C GLY A 208 -15.35 12.08 -1.42
N ARG A 209 -14.46 12.75 -0.70
CA ARG A 209 -13.35 13.54 -1.28
C ARG A 209 -12.01 12.82 -1.24
N VAL A 210 -11.92 11.66 -0.60
CA VAL A 210 -10.75 10.79 -0.68
C VAL A 210 -10.91 9.85 -1.86
N LEU A 211 -9.89 9.78 -2.70
CA LEU A 211 -9.93 9.07 -3.98
C LEU A 211 -8.74 8.13 -4.09
N ARG A 212 -8.93 7.01 -4.80
CA ARG A 212 -7.84 6.24 -5.36
C ARG A 212 -7.69 6.63 -6.82
N LEU A 213 -6.51 7.09 -7.19
CA LEU A 213 -6.19 7.55 -8.54
C LEU A 213 -5.12 6.66 -9.14
N GLY A 214 -5.19 6.40 -10.45
CA GLY A 214 -4.14 5.67 -11.15
C GLY A 214 -3.94 6.18 -12.57
N CYS A 215 -2.72 6.05 -13.07
CA CYS A 215 -2.40 6.26 -14.46
C CYS A 215 -1.50 5.14 -14.96
N GLN A 216 -1.22 5.10 -16.25
CA GLN A 216 -0.44 4.06 -16.89
C GLN A 216 0.89 4.62 -17.41
N LEU A 217 1.98 3.90 -17.16
CA LEU A 217 3.31 4.16 -17.68
C LEU A 217 3.73 3.04 -18.60
N LYS A 218 4.27 3.39 -19.77
CA LYS A 218 4.84 2.38 -20.66
C LYS A 218 6.19 1.93 -20.12
N VAL A 219 6.34 0.64 -19.84
CA VAL A 219 7.65 0.09 -19.44
C VAL A 219 8.55 -0.02 -20.68
N LEU A 220 9.82 0.37 -20.53
CA LEU A 220 10.80 0.57 -21.60
C LEU A 220 11.12 -0.70 -22.42
N ASP A 221 10.91 -1.88 -21.84
CA ASP A 221 11.19 -3.17 -22.48
C ASP A 221 10.04 -3.66 -23.39
N GLY A 222 8.96 -2.89 -23.51
CA GLY A 222 7.77 -3.29 -24.26
C GLY A 222 6.91 -4.34 -23.55
N GLY A 223 7.19 -4.62 -22.27
CA GLY A 223 6.42 -5.51 -21.41
C GLY A 223 5.14 -4.87 -20.85
N ASP A 224 4.63 -5.46 -19.77
CA ASP A 224 3.42 -5.04 -19.07
C ASP A 224 3.48 -3.57 -18.65
N TRP A 225 2.31 -2.95 -18.61
CA TRP A 225 2.18 -1.57 -18.18
C TRP A 225 2.28 -1.46 -16.65
N TYR A 226 3.08 -0.52 -16.17
CA TYR A 226 3.10 -0.17 -14.75
C TYR A 226 2.05 0.90 -14.47
N ALA A 227 1.27 0.73 -13.40
CA ALA A 227 0.20 1.64 -13.04
C ALA A 227 0.42 2.18 -11.63
N PRO A 228 1.11 3.33 -11.46
CA PRO A 228 1.22 3.97 -10.16
C PRO A 228 -0.17 4.34 -9.66
N VAL A 229 -0.38 4.12 -8.36
CA VAL A 229 -1.64 4.43 -7.67
C VAL A 229 -1.35 5.43 -6.56
N TRP A 230 -2.22 6.42 -6.42
CA TRP A 230 -2.18 7.37 -5.31
C TRP A 230 -3.47 7.33 -4.51
N VAL A 231 -3.35 7.55 -3.20
CA VAL A 231 -4.46 8.05 -2.40
C VAL A 231 -4.41 9.56 -2.44
N ALA A 232 -5.52 10.20 -2.78
CA ALA A 232 -5.59 11.63 -3.00
C ALA A 232 -6.78 12.28 -2.28
N THR A 233 -6.68 13.57 -2.00
CA THR A 233 -7.80 14.40 -1.56
C THR A 233 -8.24 15.36 -2.66
N ALA A 234 -9.55 15.46 -2.86
CA ALA A 234 -10.17 16.43 -3.75
C ALA A 234 -10.66 17.68 -2.99
N PRO A 235 -10.59 18.87 -3.60
CA PRO A 235 -11.14 20.08 -3.02
C PRO A 235 -12.67 20.02 -2.99
N ASP A 236 -13.28 20.67 -2.00
CA ASP A 236 -14.72 20.64 -1.70
C ASP A 236 -15.64 20.96 -2.89
N ARG A 237 -15.16 21.79 -3.83
CA ARG A 237 -15.90 22.19 -5.04
C ARG A 237 -15.93 21.12 -6.13
N LEU A 238 -15.09 20.08 -6.06
CA LEU A 238 -14.99 19.03 -7.07
C LEU A 238 -15.66 17.75 -6.59
N ARG A 239 -16.84 17.46 -7.14
CA ARG A 239 -17.46 16.14 -7.00
C ARG A 239 -16.95 15.25 -8.12
N LEU A 240 -16.24 14.19 -7.78
CA LEU A 240 -15.62 13.27 -8.73
C LEU A 240 -16.26 11.88 -8.61
N ALA A 241 -16.25 11.14 -9.71
CA ALA A 241 -16.76 9.78 -9.81
C ALA A 241 -15.70 8.86 -10.45
N PRO A 242 -15.78 7.54 -10.24
CA PRO A 242 -14.93 6.59 -10.94
C PRO A 242 -14.98 6.80 -12.46
N GLY A 243 -13.83 6.79 -13.11
CA GLY A 243 -13.67 7.08 -14.54
C GLY A 243 -13.39 8.53 -14.88
N ASP A 244 -13.59 9.48 -13.96
CA ASP A 244 -13.17 10.87 -14.18
C ASP A 244 -11.64 10.94 -14.36
N VAL A 245 -11.20 11.79 -15.28
CA VAL A 245 -9.78 12.13 -15.45
C VAL A 245 -9.49 13.42 -14.72
N VAL A 246 -8.39 13.47 -13.98
CA VAL A 246 -8.00 14.62 -13.16
C VAL A 246 -6.56 15.00 -13.40
N ARG A 247 -6.27 16.30 -13.24
CA ARG A 247 -4.91 16.77 -13.00
C ARG A 247 -4.69 16.78 -11.49
N LEU A 248 -3.56 16.22 -11.05
CA LEU A 248 -3.20 16.14 -9.65
C LEU A 248 -1.76 16.62 -9.44
N ARG A 249 -1.46 17.03 -8.21
CA ARG A 249 -0.11 17.09 -7.68
C ARG A 249 0.19 15.73 -7.04
N ALA A 250 1.14 15.00 -7.61
CA ALA A 250 1.52 13.69 -7.14
C ALA A 250 2.01 13.77 -5.68
N GLY A 251 1.51 12.89 -4.84
CA GLY A 251 2.03 12.65 -3.49
C GLY A 251 3.00 11.46 -3.51
N ALA A 252 3.24 10.90 -2.33
CA ALA A 252 3.84 9.58 -2.24
C ALA A 252 2.88 8.52 -2.82
N GLU A 253 3.44 7.58 -3.57
CA GLU A 253 2.67 6.50 -4.19
C GLU A 253 2.09 5.55 -3.11
N ALA A 254 0.87 5.09 -3.33
CA ALA A 254 0.26 4.03 -2.54
C ALA A 254 1.04 2.73 -2.71
N GLY A 255 1.32 2.03 -1.61
CA GLY A 255 2.17 0.85 -1.63
C GLY A 255 3.66 1.17 -1.75
N SER A 256 4.09 2.42 -1.52
CA SER A 256 5.51 2.79 -1.44
C SER A 256 5.99 2.99 0.02
N LYS A 257 7.31 2.89 0.23
CA LYS A 257 7.98 3.21 1.51
C LYS A 257 8.10 4.72 1.78
N ASP A 258 7.74 5.57 0.82
CA ASP A 258 7.85 7.01 0.95
C ASP A 258 6.73 7.54 1.85
N ALA A 259 7.06 8.02 3.06
CA ALA A 259 6.08 8.57 3.99
C ALA A 259 5.60 10.00 3.64
N GLY A 260 5.89 10.49 2.43
CA GLY A 260 5.38 11.76 1.91
C GLY A 260 3.85 11.85 1.93
N PRO A 261 3.29 13.06 1.73
CA PRO A 261 1.85 13.28 1.86
C PRO A 261 1.04 12.52 0.77
N PRO A 262 -0.27 12.32 1.01
CA PRO A 262 -1.21 11.95 -0.05
C PRO A 262 -1.17 12.94 -1.23
N ALA A 263 -1.61 12.48 -2.39
CA ALA A 263 -1.73 13.34 -3.57
C ALA A 263 -2.89 14.36 -3.41
N GLU A 264 -2.84 15.43 -4.21
CA GLU A 264 -3.88 16.47 -4.21
C GLU A 264 -4.48 16.61 -5.60
N VAL A 265 -5.80 16.51 -5.72
CA VAL A 265 -6.48 16.79 -6.99
C VAL A 265 -6.56 18.29 -7.20
N LEU A 266 -6.09 18.76 -8.35
CA LEU A 266 -6.10 20.18 -8.71
C LEU A 266 -7.38 20.54 -9.48
N GLU A 267 -7.75 19.71 -10.46
CA GLU A 267 -8.95 19.91 -11.30
C GLU A 267 -9.38 18.63 -12.04
N ARG A 268 -10.64 18.60 -12.47
CA ARG A 268 -11.15 17.61 -13.44
C ARG A 268 -10.71 18.02 -14.84
N ARG A 269 -10.19 17.07 -15.62
CA ARG A 269 -9.91 17.21 -17.06
C ARG A 269 -11.14 16.81 -17.85
N THR A 270 -11.64 17.70 -18.70
CA THR A 270 -12.79 17.45 -19.59
C THR A 270 -12.35 17.29 -21.05
N ASP A 271 -11.09 17.57 -21.33
CA ASP A 271 -10.42 17.45 -22.63
C ASP A 271 -9.85 16.04 -22.87
N VAL A 272 -9.80 15.20 -21.83
CA VAL A 272 -9.29 13.83 -21.88
C VAL A 272 -10.37 12.87 -21.44
N THR A 273 -10.65 11.86 -22.27
CA THR A 273 -11.60 10.79 -21.95
C THR A 273 -10.85 9.56 -21.45
N ALA A 274 -11.33 8.95 -20.37
CA ALA A 274 -10.79 7.68 -19.90
C ALA A 274 -10.91 6.59 -20.98
N PRO A 275 -9.87 5.78 -21.20
CA PRO A 275 -9.97 4.63 -22.08
C PRO A 275 -10.91 3.61 -21.41
N GLY A 276 -12.03 3.27 -22.05
CA GLY A 276 -13.03 2.36 -21.48
C GLY A 276 -12.46 0.98 -21.10
N GLY A 277 -13.21 0.23 -20.28
CA GLY A 277 -12.77 -1.07 -19.77
C GLY A 277 -11.80 -0.95 -18.59
N ASN A 278 -10.76 -1.79 -18.56
CA ASN A 278 -9.75 -1.82 -17.50
C ASN A 278 -8.49 -0.97 -17.80
N ALA A 279 -8.50 -0.23 -18.91
CA ALA A 279 -7.39 0.62 -19.29
C ALA A 279 -7.38 1.90 -18.43
N LEU A 280 -6.19 2.46 -18.21
CA LEU A 280 -6.00 3.74 -17.51
C LEU A 280 -5.47 4.79 -18.48
N VAL A 281 -5.75 6.07 -18.21
CA VAL A 281 -5.07 7.16 -18.90
C VAL A 281 -3.56 7.06 -18.70
N ARG A 282 -2.78 7.47 -19.70
CA ARG A 282 -1.33 7.58 -19.52
C ARG A 282 -1.01 8.66 -18.50
N CYS A 283 0.04 8.44 -17.70
CA CYS A 283 0.60 9.53 -16.92
C CYS A 283 1.11 10.60 -17.89
N GLY A 284 0.94 11.88 -17.53
CA GLY A 284 1.24 13.03 -18.39
C GLY A 284 1.84 14.17 -17.61
#